data_AF-A0A814IKZ8-F1
#
_entry.id   AF-A0A814IKZ8-F1
#
_cell.length_a   1.000
_cell.length_b   1.000
_cell.length_c   1.000
_cell.angle_alpha   90.00
_cell.angle_beta   90.00
_cell.angle_gamma   90.00
#
_symmetry.space_group_name_H-M   'P 1'
#
loop_
_entity.id
_entity.type
_entity.pdbx_description
1 polymer ?
#
loop_
_entity_poly.entity_id
_entity_poly.type
_entity_poly.pdbx_seq_one_letter_code
_entity_poly.pdbx_strand_id
1 'polypeptide(L)'
;MPRVLFPQEARYLHDWNGQPISKYALDILQPGCIVRCVIANESSKSSSWEALYFEIIKCKDGTFWGKTLDTYRFQDGIGLPTDKITTFRKNHIMEIPISWQPPYIRKHLSRYLVK
;
A
#
# COMPACT_ATOMS: atom_id res chain seq x y z
N MET A 1 17.44 -12.49 -5.05
CA MET A 1 16.62 -11.43 -4.44
C MET A 1 15.42 -12.07 -3.77
N PRO A 2 15.01 -11.64 -2.57
CA PRO A 2 13.86 -12.24 -1.87
C PRO A 2 12.61 -12.04 -2.71
N ARG A 3 11.87 -13.14 -2.91
CA ARG A 3 10.54 -13.09 -3.51
C ARG A 3 9.57 -12.59 -2.43
N VAL A 4 8.79 -11.56 -2.75
CA VAL A 4 7.87 -10.94 -1.80
C VAL A 4 6.45 -11.43 -2.05
N LEU A 5 5.75 -11.74 -0.97
CA LEU A 5 4.34 -12.10 -0.98
C LEU A 5 3.52 -10.98 -0.35
N PHE A 6 2.27 -10.89 -0.78
CA PHE A 6 1.24 -10.10 -0.13
C PHE A 6 0.33 -11.08 0.60
N PRO A 7 0.55 -11.30 1.91
CA PRO A 7 0.12 -12.53 2.57
C PRO A 7 -1.39 -12.65 2.71
N GLN A 8 -2.16 -11.55 2.75
CA GLN A 8 -3.61 -11.57 2.94
C GLN A 8 -4.28 -10.33 2.34
N GLU A 9 -5.57 -10.47 2.01
CA GLU A 9 -6.43 -9.32 1.75
C GLU A 9 -6.58 -8.45 3.01
N ALA A 10 -6.48 -7.14 2.85
CA ALA A 10 -6.73 -6.19 3.91
C ALA A 10 -8.20 -6.25 4.34
N ARG A 11 -8.43 -6.72 5.57
CA ARG A 11 -9.77 -6.74 6.18
C ARG A 11 -10.29 -5.32 6.40
N TYR A 12 -9.42 -4.42 6.85
CA TYR A 12 -9.72 -3.02 7.15
C TYR A 12 -8.83 -2.10 6.32
N LEU A 13 -9.41 -0.99 5.89
CA LEU A 13 -8.73 0.09 5.18
C LEU A 13 -8.78 1.34 6.07
N HIS A 14 -7.65 1.99 6.29
CA HIS A 14 -7.55 3.15 7.17
C HIS A 14 -6.70 4.27 6.53
N ASP A 15 -6.87 5.48 7.05
CA ASP A 15 -5.92 6.57 6.86
C ASP A 15 -4.72 6.39 7.81
N TRP A 16 -3.64 7.15 7.56
CA TRP A 16 -2.48 7.25 8.45
C TRP A 16 -2.85 7.56 9.90
N ASN A 17 -3.92 8.34 10.12
CA ASN A 17 -4.40 8.68 11.46
C ASN A 17 -5.29 7.60 12.09
N GLY A 18 -5.38 6.41 11.50
CA GLY A 18 -6.23 5.30 11.97
C GLY A 18 -7.72 5.47 11.67
N GLN A 19 -8.12 6.53 10.96
CA GLN A 19 -9.52 6.73 10.58
C GLN A 19 -9.95 5.68 9.54
N PRO A 20 -11.06 4.96 9.74
CA PRO A 20 -11.51 3.97 8.76
C PRO A 20 -11.89 4.62 7.42
N ILE A 21 -11.49 3.98 6.33
CA ILE A 21 -11.82 4.38 4.97
C ILE A 21 -12.69 3.30 4.33
N SER A 22 -13.73 3.70 3.62
CA SER A 22 -14.56 2.79 2.83
C SER A 22 -13.76 2.11 1.73
N LYS A 23 -13.95 0.80 1.54
CA LYS A 23 -13.22 0.02 0.50
C LYS A 23 -13.47 0.52 -0.93
N TYR A 24 -14.56 1.26 -1.18
CA TYR A 24 -14.81 1.91 -2.47
C TYR A 24 -13.76 2.96 -2.84
N ALA A 25 -12.98 3.46 -1.87
CA ALA A 25 -11.83 4.34 -2.13
C ALA A 25 -10.77 3.67 -3.01
N LEU A 26 -10.68 2.34 -3.00
CA LEU A 26 -9.72 1.58 -3.80
C LEU A 26 -9.99 1.70 -5.32
N ASP A 27 -11.23 1.97 -5.70
CA ASP A 27 -11.65 2.03 -7.11
C ASP A 27 -11.30 3.38 -7.77
N ILE A 28 -10.95 4.40 -6.98
CA ILE A 28 -10.53 5.72 -7.48
C ILE A 28 -9.01 5.89 -7.47
N LEU A 29 -8.25 4.89 -7.01
CA LEU A 29 -6.80 4.94 -6.98
C LEU A 29 -6.20 4.94 -8.40
N GLN A 30 -5.23 5.79 -8.62
CA GLN A 30 -4.59 6.01 -9.91
C GLN A 30 -3.08 6.23 -9.77
N PRO A 31 -2.32 6.29 -10.88
CA PRO A 31 -0.91 6.64 -10.79
C PRO A 31 -0.67 7.96 -10.03
N GLY A 32 0.38 7.98 -9.19
CA GLY A 32 0.72 9.05 -8.26
C GLY A 32 0.08 8.91 -6.86
N CYS A 33 -0.89 7.99 -6.67
CA CYS A 33 -1.41 7.70 -5.34
C CYS A 33 -0.39 6.97 -4.48
N ILE A 34 -0.39 7.25 -3.18
CA ILE A 34 0.45 6.56 -2.21
C ILE A 34 -0.41 5.60 -1.39
N VAL A 35 0.04 4.38 -1.22
CA VAL A 35 -0.68 3.35 -0.47
C VAL A 35 0.27 2.53 0.39
N ARG A 36 -0.24 1.90 1.43
CA ARG A 36 0.52 0.97 2.26
C ARG A 36 0.03 -0.45 2.05
N CYS A 37 0.97 -1.39 1.97
CA CYS A 37 0.71 -2.82 1.89
C CYS A 37 1.60 -3.56 2.89
N VAL A 38 1.09 -4.66 3.45
CA VAL A 38 1.93 -5.64 4.15
C VAL A 38 2.59 -6.55 3.11
N ILE A 39 3.89 -6.70 3.21
CA ILE A 39 4.66 -7.69 2.48
C ILE A 39 5.22 -8.73 3.46
N ALA A 40 5.42 -9.95 2.97
CA ALA A 40 6.07 -11.05 3.67
C ALA A 40 7.20 -11.61 2.80
N ASN A 41 8.27 -12.10 3.41
CA ASN A 41 9.33 -12.81 2.69
C ASN A 41 8.86 -14.25 2.39
N GLU A 42 8.84 -14.62 1.11
CA GLU A 42 8.47 -15.97 0.68
C GLU A 42 9.50 -17.04 1.07
N SER A 43 10.74 -16.62 1.32
CA SER A 43 11.89 -17.51 1.51
C SER A 43 12.23 -17.78 2.97
N SER A 44 11.66 -17.05 3.93
CA SER A 44 12.00 -17.19 5.33
C SER A 44 11.08 -18.18 6.03
N LYS A 45 11.67 -19.17 6.72
CA LYS A 45 10.96 -20.01 7.71
C LYS A 45 10.45 -19.18 8.90
N SER A 46 10.95 -17.94 9.07
CA SER A 46 10.40 -16.96 9.99
C SER A 46 9.29 -16.16 9.32
N SER A 47 8.23 -15.89 10.08
CA SER A 47 7.08 -15.04 9.75
C SER A 47 7.44 -13.55 9.70
N SER A 48 8.52 -13.20 9.00
CA SER A 48 8.96 -11.82 8.86
C SER A 48 8.04 -11.08 7.88
N TRP A 49 7.34 -10.08 8.39
CA TRP A 49 6.45 -9.19 7.63
C TRP A 49 6.89 -7.74 7.80
N GLU A 50 6.61 -6.91 6.80
CA GLU A 50 6.91 -5.48 6.80
C GLU A 50 5.76 -4.73 6.14
N ALA A 51 5.36 -3.58 6.70
CA ALA A 51 4.32 -2.73 6.12
C ALA A 51 4.95 -1.52 5.44
N LEU A 52 4.95 -1.52 4.10
CA LEU A 52 5.67 -0.54 3.28
C LEU A 52 4.73 0.37 2.50
N TYR A 53 5.20 1.58 2.23
CA TYR A 53 4.54 2.52 1.34
C TYR A 53 5.01 2.34 -0.10
N PHE A 54 4.06 2.49 -1.01
CA PHE A 54 4.25 2.41 -2.44
C PHE A 54 3.58 3.59 -3.12
N GLU A 55 4.29 4.23 -4.05
CA GLU A 55 3.68 5.09 -5.06
C GLU A 55 3.16 4.21 -6.20
N ILE A 56 1.88 4.31 -6.51
CA ILE A 56 1.28 3.63 -7.66
C ILE A 56 1.82 4.30 -8.93
N ILE A 57 2.47 3.54 -9.79
CA ILE A 57 2.98 4.03 -11.08
C ILE A 57 2.15 3.54 -12.27
N LYS A 58 1.34 2.49 -12.08
CA LYS A 58 0.45 1.93 -13.09
C LYS A 58 -0.71 1.18 -12.43
N CYS A 59 -1.88 1.25 -13.07
CA CYS A 59 -3.08 0.50 -12.71
C CYS A 59 -3.61 -0.24 -13.95
N LYS A 60 -3.98 -1.52 -13.80
CA LYS A 60 -4.67 -2.27 -14.85
C LYS A 60 -5.45 -3.43 -14.23
N ASP A 61 -6.75 -3.52 -14.52
CA ASP A 61 -7.63 -4.63 -14.13
C ASP A 61 -7.52 -5.01 -12.63
N GLY A 62 -7.54 -4.01 -11.74
CA GLY A 62 -7.41 -4.20 -10.28
C GLY A 62 -6.01 -4.61 -9.81
N THR A 63 -5.02 -4.60 -10.70
CA THR A 63 -3.59 -4.77 -10.40
C THR A 63 -2.90 -3.42 -10.38
N PHE A 64 -2.08 -3.21 -9.36
CA PHE A 64 -1.23 -2.04 -9.21
C PHE A 64 0.23 -2.43 -9.34
N TRP A 65 1.00 -1.57 -9.99
CA TRP A 65 2.45 -1.56 -9.93
C TRP A 65 2.83 -0.43 -9.00
N GLY A 66 3.43 -0.76 -7.87
CA GLY A 66 3.88 0.20 -6.88
C GLY A 66 5.40 0.25 -6.84
N LYS A 67 5.93 1.47 -6.81
CA LYS A 67 7.34 1.75 -6.54
C LYS A 67 7.50 1.97 -5.04
N THR A 68 8.35 1.18 -4.38
CA THR A 68 8.58 1.29 -2.93
C THR A 68 9.18 2.64 -2.59
N LEU A 69 8.60 3.32 -1.60
CA LEU A 69 9.09 4.62 -1.12
C LEU A 69 10.15 4.45 -0.02
N ASP A 70 11.01 5.46 0.09
CA ASP A 70 11.94 5.58 1.22
C ASP A 70 11.19 6.14 2.44
N THR A 71 10.64 5.23 3.23
CA THR A 71 9.85 5.57 4.43
C THR A 71 10.43 4.90 5.67
N TYR A 72 9.79 5.09 6.82
CA TYR A 72 10.17 4.40 8.05
C TYR A 72 10.09 2.87 7.88
N ARG A 73 11.17 2.17 8.25
CA ARG A 73 11.34 0.72 8.07
C ARG A 73 12.02 0.12 9.29
N PHE A 74 11.75 -1.15 9.53
CA PHE A 74 12.45 -1.89 10.57
C PHE A 74 13.85 -2.26 10.05
N GLN A 75 14.87 -2.12 10.91
CA GLN A 75 16.26 -2.42 10.57
C GLN A 75 16.45 -3.87 10.07
N ASP A 76 15.66 -4.80 10.61
CA ASP A 76 15.63 -6.24 10.23
C ASP A 76 14.44 -6.59 9.33
N GLY A 77 13.92 -5.63 8.56
CA GLY A 77 12.80 -5.80 7.64
C GLY A 77 13.11 -6.75 6.47
N ILE A 78 12.15 -6.90 5.56
CA ILE A 78 12.28 -7.82 4.41
C ILE A 78 13.35 -7.36 3.41
N GLY A 79 13.79 -6.09 3.52
CA GLY A 79 14.90 -5.57 2.73
C GLY A 79 14.54 -5.32 1.27
N LEU A 80 13.25 -5.09 0.96
CA LEU A 80 12.83 -4.70 -0.39
C LEU A 80 13.44 -3.33 -0.72
N PRO A 81 14.31 -3.17 -1.73
CA PRO A 81 15.00 -1.90 -1.96
C PRO A 81 14.04 -0.73 -2.24
N THR A 82 14.45 0.50 -1.87
CA THR A 82 13.80 1.72 -2.33
C THR A 82 13.75 1.75 -3.86
N ASP A 83 12.71 2.36 -4.43
CA ASP A 83 12.44 2.42 -5.87
C ASP A 83 12.18 1.08 -6.55
N LYS A 84 12.13 -0.02 -5.79
CA LYS A 84 11.77 -1.32 -6.35
C LYS A 84 10.31 -1.32 -6.79
N ILE A 85 10.08 -1.70 -8.04
CA ILE A 85 8.74 -1.90 -8.57
C ILE A 85 8.27 -3.31 -8.20
N THR A 86 7.10 -3.37 -7.57
CA THR A 86 6.41 -4.61 -7.19
C THR A 86 4.94 -4.52 -7.58
N THR A 87 4.34 -5.65 -7.93
CA THR A 87 2.92 -5.74 -8.26
C THR A 87 2.10 -6.23 -7.06
N PHE A 88 0.95 -5.61 -6.84
CA PHE A 88 -0.04 -6.06 -5.85
C PHE A 88 -1.47 -5.82 -6.35
N ARG A 89 -2.43 -6.47 -5.70
CA ARG A 89 -3.86 -6.32 -5.99
C ARG A 89 -4.47 -5.25 -5.11
N LYS A 90 -5.57 -4.65 -5.55
CA LYS A 90 -6.25 -3.59 -4.79
C LYS A 90 -6.66 -4.00 -3.38
N ASN A 91 -7.06 -5.25 -3.20
CA ASN A 91 -7.44 -5.84 -1.91
C ASN A 91 -6.24 -6.08 -0.97
N HIS A 92 -4.99 -5.92 -1.41
CA HIS A 92 -3.82 -6.00 -0.52
C HIS A 92 -3.50 -4.67 0.18
N ILE A 93 -4.14 -3.57 -0.25
CA ILE A 93 -3.91 -2.23 0.31
C ILE A 93 -4.58 -2.15 1.67
N MET A 94 -3.80 -1.85 2.70
CA MET A 94 -4.29 -1.72 4.08
C MET A 94 -4.50 -0.27 4.51
N GLU A 95 -3.78 0.67 3.89
CA GLU A 95 -3.82 2.08 4.27
C GLU A 95 -3.73 2.99 3.03
N ILE A 96 -4.48 4.09 3.05
CA ILE A 96 -4.36 5.20 2.10
C ILE A 96 -4.09 6.47 2.92
N PRO A 97 -2.83 6.92 3.07
CA PRO A 97 -2.50 8.13 3.83
C PRO A 97 -3.03 9.36 3.08
N ILE A 98 -4.21 9.87 3.43
CA ILE A 98 -4.95 10.94 2.73
C ILE A 98 -4.12 12.22 2.68
N SER A 99 -3.39 12.53 3.74
CA SER A 99 -2.55 13.73 3.82
C SER A 99 -1.35 13.71 2.85
N TRP A 100 -0.91 12.51 2.44
CA TRP A 100 0.22 12.32 1.52
C TRP A 100 -0.20 12.27 0.06
N GLN A 101 -1.51 12.26 -0.19
CA GLN A 101 -2.03 12.15 -1.55
C GLN A 101 -1.86 13.46 -2.32
N PRO A 102 -1.72 13.37 -3.65
CA PRO A 102 -1.80 14.54 -4.52
C PRO A 102 -3.07 15.36 -4.25
N PRO A 103 -3.01 16.72 -4.32
CA PRO A 103 -4.15 17.58 -3.97
C PRO A 103 -5.44 17.24 -4.73
N TYR A 104 -5.33 16.84 -5.99
CA TYR A 104 -6.48 16.52 -6.85
C TYR A 104 -7.27 15.31 -6.33
N ILE A 105 -6.61 14.27 -5.79
CA ILE A 105 -7.28 13.06 -5.34
C ILE A 105 -7.64 13.09 -3.86
N ARG A 106 -6.88 13.85 -3.06
CA ARG A 106 -7.11 14.04 -1.62
C ARG A 106 -8.57 14.43 -1.32
N LYS A 107 -9.13 15.38 -2.07
CA LYS A 107 -10.53 15.83 -1.91
C LYS A 107 -11.54 14.72 -2.20
N HIS A 108 -11.26 13.84 -3.15
CA HIS A 108 -12.14 12.71 -3.47
C HIS A 108 -12.05 11.64 -2.38
N LEU A 109 -10.83 11.30 -1.93
CA LEU A 109 -10.60 10.31 -0.88
C LEU A 109 -11.22 10.69 0.47
N SER A 110 -11.19 11.97 0.84
CA SER A 110 -11.83 12.44 2.09
C SER A 110 -13.33 12.15 2.16
N ARG A 111 -14.01 11.94 1.02
CA ARG A 111 -15.44 11.57 0.99
C ARG A 111 -15.69 10.11 1.39
N TYR A 112 -14.65 9.28 1.40
CA TYR A 112 -14.71 7.87 1.75
C TYR A 112 -14.30 7.61 3.20
N LEU A 113 -13.96 8.65 3.97
CA LEU A 113 -13.78 8.53 5.41
C LEU A 113 -15.11 8.11 6.05
N VAL A 114 -15.07 7.03 6.82
CA VAL A 114 -16.23 6.54 7.57
C VAL A 114 -16.31 7.35 8.87
N LYS A 115 -17.47 7.93 9.12
CA LYS A 115 -17.78 8.66 10.36
C LYS A 115 -18.25 7.72 11.45
#